data_AF-A0A813EZS9-F1
#
_entry.id   AF-A0A813EZS9-F1
#
_cell.length_a   1.000
_cell.length_b   1.000
_cell.length_c   1.000
_cell.angle_alpha   90.00
_cell.angle_beta   90.00
_cell.angle_gamma   90.00
#
_symmetry.space_group_name_H-M   'P 1'
#
loop_
_entity.id
_entity.type
_entity.pdbx_description
1 polymer ?
#
loop_
_entity_poly.entity_id
_entity_poly.type
_entity_poly.pdbx_seq_one_letter_code
_entity_poly.pdbx_strand_id
1 'polypeptide(L)'
;MTQLNTESKNKRTLRREKMKKTPAAAASKASGGPPAKKAKLSDAAPSASPPAGSASVDAAILTQVAKGGAVVDKDFPNSQDFHVVADAAGPWDATLNQANVGANNNKFYIIQILQHDTSGKICFWNRYGRVGSKGQSSSTDTSVEGAKGMFKGKFREKTGNSWDFGKDFSAQKGKYTLLEMDYGSAVADDSAANASSSADAPPPSALPGEVQELVRLVCDTAMMQRQMVEIGYNAKKLPLGKLSKKTIADGYQALKDLEDELDKPKPSLKKLQDLSSDFYTLIPHDFGFQNLASFVINTQDELKAKLLMLEALADIELATKLLTSGSCPGLENPLDAHHRKLKCTFTPLMSSSDDWKLMELYMKNTHGATHSAYELKLHQLFDLDRQGEVERFEVNRKDTNRQLLWHGSRLTNWCGILSQGLRIAPPEAPVSGYMFGKGVYFADSVSKSANYCCTNKNNPRGVMLLCEVALGEMNELLQSDSKAKEHLGGKTSTLGQGKLAPDPAVYRVLPDGVHVPVGPLKEAKVKGSSLQYNEFIVYEVERIRMRYLLVVDFVYKK
;
A
#
# COMPACT_ATOMS: atom_id res chain seq x y z
N MET A 1 26.59 -9.84 67.85
CA MET A 1 27.09 -8.48 67.56
C MET A 1 26.12 -7.83 66.57
N THR A 2 25.29 -6.91 67.09
CA THR A 2 24.90 -5.57 66.57
C THR A 2 25.04 -5.28 65.07
N GLN A 3 24.17 -4.56 64.34
CA GLN A 3 23.10 -3.56 64.63
C GLN A 3 22.28 -3.41 63.30
N LEU A 4 20.94 -3.52 63.28
CA LEU A 4 19.91 -2.46 63.37
C LEU A 4 20.07 -1.24 62.44
N ASN A 5 19.07 -1.05 61.56
CA ASN A 5 18.85 0.20 60.82
C ASN A 5 17.36 0.59 60.94
N THR A 6 17.10 1.83 61.39
CA THR A 6 15.78 2.39 61.72
C THR A 6 15.38 3.53 60.78
N GLU A 7 14.05 3.62 60.60
CA GLU A 7 13.15 4.64 60.04
C GLU A 7 13.62 6.11 59.86
N SER A 8 13.08 6.81 58.83
CA SER A 8 12.06 7.87 59.05
C SER A 8 11.57 8.55 57.76
N LYS A 9 10.31 9.02 57.85
CA LYS A 9 9.41 9.65 56.88
C LYS A 9 9.81 11.08 56.52
N ASN A 10 9.37 11.56 55.33
CA ASN A 10 9.22 12.99 55.07
C ASN A 10 7.90 13.30 54.33
N LYS A 11 7.03 14.09 55.00
CA LYS A 11 5.85 14.79 54.47
C LYS A 11 6.21 16.28 54.39
N ARG A 12 5.80 17.00 53.33
CA ARG A 12 5.58 18.45 53.40
C ARG A 12 4.52 18.94 52.40
N THR A 13 3.65 19.77 52.94
CA THR A 13 2.42 20.36 52.39
C THR A 13 2.61 21.83 52.01
N LEU A 14 1.93 22.25 50.93
CA LEU A 14 1.24 23.53 50.66
C LEU A 14 1.81 24.88 51.12
N ARG A 15 1.95 25.84 50.17
CA ARG A 15 1.45 27.21 50.34
C ARG A 15 1.13 27.90 49.00
N ARG A 16 0.16 28.81 49.08
CA ARG A 16 -0.66 29.44 48.05
C ARG A 16 -0.47 30.95 48.19
N GLU A 17 -0.25 31.70 47.11
CA GLU A 17 -0.29 33.18 47.15
C GLU A 17 -1.20 33.76 46.06
N LYS A 18 -1.95 34.80 46.47
CA LYS A 18 -2.93 35.60 45.73
C LYS A 18 -2.35 37.01 45.56
N MET A 19 -2.72 37.74 44.48
CA MET A 19 -3.00 39.21 44.44
C MET A 19 -3.46 39.56 43.00
N LYS A 20 -4.70 40.05 42.72
CA LYS A 20 -5.37 41.37 42.92
C LYS A 20 -5.09 42.46 41.84
N LYS A 21 -6.08 42.62 40.92
CA LYS A 21 -6.73 43.81 40.29
C LYS A 21 -6.02 45.19 40.13
N THR A 22 -5.86 45.62 38.85
CA THR A 22 -6.20 46.90 38.10
C THR A 22 -5.92 48.32 38.70
N PRO A 23 -5.84 49.46 37.95
CA PRO A 23 -6.47 49.82 36.63
C PRO A 23 -5.72 50.78 35.63
N ALA A 24 -6.34 50.99 34.44
CA ALA A 24 -6.43 52.19 33.55
C ALA A 24 -5.15 52.88 33.00
N ALA A 25 -5.07 53.54 31.82
CA ALA A 25 -5.87 53.78 30.61
C ALA A 25 -4.94 54.51 29.59
N ALA A 26 -5.15 54.37 28.27
CA ALA A 26 -5.06 55.45 27.27
C ALA A 26 -5.16 54.91 25.82
N ALA A 27 -5.87 55.68 25.00
CA ALA A 27 -6.43 55.33 23.70
C ALA A 27 -5.51 55.62 22.49
N SER A 28 -5.75 54.92 21.38
CA SER A 28 -5.61 55.52 20.03
C SER A 28 -6.57 54.88 19.03
N LYS A 29 -7.15 55.76 18.22
CA LYS A 29 -8.35 55.63 17.38
C LYS A 29 -8.22 54.70 16.17
N ALA A 30 -9.38 54.18 15.79
CA ALA A 30 -9.70 53.51 14.54
C ALA A 30 -9.86 54.49 13.35
N SER A 31 -9.59 53.98 12.15
CA SER A 31 -10.18 54.44 10.88
C SER A 31 -10.96 53.27 10.26
N GLY A 32 -12.18 53.57 9.81
CA GLY A 32 -13.18 52.60 9.39
C GLY A 32 -13.14 52.21 7.91
N GLY A 33 -13.79 51.08 7.61
CA GLY A 33 -14.23 50.67 6.29
C GLY A 33 -15.68 50.15 6.32
N PRO A 34 -16.48 50.30 5.23
CA PRO A 34 -17.95 50.29 5.27
C PRO A 34 -18.61 48.88 5.15
N PRO A 35 -19.96 48.79 5.23
CA PRO A 35 -20.65 47.63 5.81
C PRO A 35 -20.97 46.49 4.82
N ALA A 36 -21.14 45.31 5.43
CA ALA A 36 -21.54 44.06 4.81
C ALA A 36 -22.93 44.14 4.13
N LYS A 37 -22.99 43.70 2.87
CA LYS A 37 -24.23 43.31 2.20
C LYS A 37 -24.46 41.80 2.37
N LYS A 38 -25.63 41.45 2.91
CA LYS A 38 -26.22 40.10 2.87
C LYS A 38 -26.39 39.66 1.40
N ALA A 39 -25.91 38.47 1.06
CA ALA A 39 -26.31 37.77 -0.16
C ALA A 39 -26.62 36.31 0.17
N LYS A 40 -27.77 35.86 -0.36
CA LYS A 40 -28.36 34.52 -0.25
C LYS A 40 -27.39 33.41 -0.62
N LEU A 41 -27.42 32.33 0.16
CA LEU A 41 -26.96 31.00 -0.22
C LEU A 41 -27.84 30.45 -1.35
N SER A 42 -27.21 30.00 -2.43
CA SER A 42 -27.78 29.08 -3.40
C SER A 42 -26.75 27.98 -3.65
N ASP A 43 -27.17 26.75 -3.36
CA ASP A 43 -26.43 25.51 -3.58
C ASP A 43 -26.13 25.29 -5.07
N ALA A 44 -24.85 25.09 -5.38
CA ALA A 44 -24.38 24.39 -6.58
C ALA A 44 -22.95 23.90 -6.33
N ALA A 45 -22.80 22.59 -6.12
CA ALA A 45 -21.51 21.92 -6.05
C ALA A 45 -20.81 21.97 -7.42
N PRO A 46 -19.50 22.28 -7.51
CA PRO A 46 -18.77 22.13 -8.75
C PRO A 46 -18.44 20.65 -8.97
N SER A 47 -18.99 20.06 -10.04
CA SER A 47 -18.53 18.76 -10.56
C SER A 47 -17.12 18.94 -11.12
N ALA A 48 -16.12 18.46 -10.41
CA ALA A 48 -14.76 18.39 -10.91
C ALA A 48 -14.64 17.18 -11.86
N SER A 49 -14.73 17.43 -13.16
CA SER A 49 -14.27 16.49 -14.18
C SER A 49 -12.76 16.23 -14.00
N PRO A 50 -12.25 15.01 -14.27
CA PRO A 50 -10.82 14.74 -14.19
C PRO A 50 -10.06 15.56 -15.24
N PRO A 51 -8.81 16.00 -14.96
CA PRO A 51 -8.05 16.80 -15.91
C PRO A 51 -7.67 15.94 -17.13
N ALA A 52 -7.96 16.45 -18.33
CA ALA A 52 -7.71 15.84 -19.64
C ALA A 52 -6.21 15.64 -20.00
N GLY A 53 -5.30 15.75 -19.02
CA GLY A 53 -3.85 15.70 -19.22
C GLY A 53 -3.16 14.37 -18.87
N SER A 54 -3.86 13.39 -18.28
CA SER A 54 -3.25 12.09 -17.94
C SER A 54 -3.08 11.18 -19.16
N ALA A 55 -4.05 11.16 -20.08
CA ALA A 55 -4.06 10.27 -21.23
C ALA A 55 -2.91 10.55 -22.23
N SER A 56 -2.50 11.81 -22.40
CA SER A 56 -1.42 12.16 -23.34
C SER A 56 -0.02 11.80 -22.82
N VAL A 57 0.18 11.83 -21.51
CA VAL A 57 1.46 11.49 -20.86
C VAL A 57 1.69 9.98 -20.90
N ASP A 58 0.65 9.17 -20.66
CA ASP A 58 0.75 7.72 -20.72
C ASP A 58 1.05 7.22 -22.16
N ALA A 59 0.46 7.85 -23.18
CA ALA A 59 0.73 7.54 -24.59
C ALA A 59 2.18 7.84 -25.01
N ALA A 60 2.75 8.96 -24.55
CA ALA A 60 4.14 9.32 -24.83
C ALA A 60 5.13 8.35 -24.16
N ILE A 61 4.86 7.96 -22.91
CA ILE A 61 5.65 6.96 -22.17
C ILE A 61 5.64 5.61 -22.90
N LEU A 62 4.45 5.14 -23.31
CA LEU A 62 4.31 3.88 -24.06
C LEU A 62 5.09 3.91 -25.37
N THR A 63 5.06 5.04 -26.08
CA THR A 63 5.80 5.22 -27.34
C THR A 63 7.31 5.14 -27.13
N GLN A 64 7.85 5.75 -26.07
CA GLN A 64 9.28 5.67 -25.76
C GLN A 64 9.73 4.25 -25.41
N VAL A 65 8.95 3.54 -24.59
CA VAL A 65 9.24 2.14 -24.24
C VAL A 65 9.18 1.25 -25.47
N ALA A 66 8.18 1.44 -26.34
CA ALA A 66 8.08 0.67 -27.59
C ALA A 66 9.28 0.87 -28.52
N LYS A 67 9.84 2.09 -28.57
CA LYS A 67 11.01 2.41 -29.40
C LYS A 67 12.33 1.90 -28.81
N GLY A 68 12.49 2.03 -27.49
CA GLY A 68 13.79 1.95 -26.84
C GLY A 68 13.90 0.97 -25.67
N GLY A 69 12.82 0.26 -25.34
CA GLY A 69 12.76 -0.69 -24.20
C GLY A 69 12.80 -0.04 -22.82
N ALA A 70 12.95 1.29 -22.73
CA ALA A 70 12.99 2.05 -21.48
C ALA A 70 12.47 3.48 -21.70
N VAL A 71 12.09 4.14 -20.60
CA VAL A 71 11.57 5.52 -20.62
C VAL A 71 12.71 6.51 -20.54
N VAL A 72 12.64 7.58 -21.34
CA VAL A 72 13.60 8.68 -21.26
C VAL A 72 13.43 9.41 -19.93
N ASP A 73 14.55 9.71 -19.26
CA ASP A 73 14.51 10.46 -18.00
C ASP A 73 13.71 11.76 -18.17
N LYS A 74 12.68 11.93 -17.34
CA LYS A 74 11.72 13.04 -17.45
C LYS A 74 12.35 14.44 -17.34
N ASP A 75 13.53 14.53 -16.73
CA ASP A 75 14.28 15.77 -16.54
C ASP A 75 15.24 16.06 -17.72
N PHE A 76 15.27 15.19 -18.75
CA PHE A 76 15.93 15.44 -20.01
C PHE A 76 15.13 16.46 -20.86
N PRO A 77 15.77 17.51 -21.41
CA PRO A 77 15.08 18.49 -22.24
C PRO A 77 14.47 17.85 -23.49
N ASN A 78 13.23 18.21 -23.82
CA ASN A 78 12.50 17.69 -24.99
C ASN A 78 12.46 16.15 -25.03
N SER A 79 12.30 15.51 -23.86
CA SER A 79 12.32 14.05 -23.74
C SER A 79 11.36 13.33 -24.67
N GLN A 80 10.22 13.93 -25.03
CA GLN A 80 9.27 13.35 -25.99
C GLN A 80 9.83 13.10 -27.40
N ASP A 81 10.91 13.78 -27.79
CA ASP A 81 11.51 13.69 -29.13
C ASP A 81 12.67 12.67 -29.20
N PHE A 82 12.89 11.93 -28.11
CA PHE A 82 13.98 10.98 -27.93
C PHE A 82 13.46 9.61 -27.49
N HIS A 83 14.25 8.57 -27.75
CA HIS A 83 14.10 7.25 -27.15
C HIS A 83 15.45 6.77 -26.57
N VAL A 84 15.38 5.79 -25.66
CA VAL A 84 16.57 5.11 -25.14
C VAL A 84 17.12 4.19 -26.23
N VAL A 85 18.44 4.20 -26.46
CA VAL A 85 19.08 3.27 -27.38
C VAL A 85 19.01 1.85 -26.80
N ALA A 86 18.63 0.88 -27.62
CA ALA A 86 18.58 -0.53 -27.24
C ALA A 86 19.36 -1.41 -28.24
N ASP A 87 20.01 -2.44 -27.72
CA ASP A 87 20.57 -3.53 -28.51
C ASP A 87 19.70 -4.80 -28.32
N ALA A 88 19.99 -5.88 -29.06
CA ALA A 88 19.30 -7.17 -28.90
C ALA A 88 19.36 -7.72 -27.46
N ALA A 89 20.37 -7.32 -26.68
CA ALA A 89 20.52 -7.71 -25.28
C ALA A 89 19.69 -6.87 -24.29
N GLY A 90 19.24 -5.68 -24.69
CA GLY A 90 18.43 -4.81 -23.84
C GLY A 90 18.70 -3.30 -24.03
N PRO A 91 17.96 -2.46 -23.29
CA PRO A 91 18.13 -1.01 -23.30
C PRO A 91 19.43 -0.57 -22.61
N TRP A 92 20.04 0.50 -23.12
CA TRP A 92 21.16 1.20 -22.46
C TRP A 92 20.64 2.20 -21.43
N ASP A 93 20.00 1.66 -20.38
CA ASP A 93 19.44 2.38 -19.23
C ASP A 93 19.95 1.75 -17.93
N ALA A 94 20.37 2.57 -16.98
CA ALA A 94 20.68 2.12 -15.62
C ALA A 94 20.19 3.14 -14.59
N THR A 95 19.30 2.69 -13.71
CA THR A 95 18.87 3.42 -12.52
C THR A 95 19.58 2.84 -11.30
N LEU A 96 20.40 3.65 -10.64
CA LEU A 96 21.22 3.26 -9.51
C LEU A 96 20.77 3.97 -8.24
N ASN A 97 20.85 3.29 -7.10
CA ASN A 97 20.55 3.85 -5.79
C ASN A 97 21.60 3.48 -4.74
N GLN A 98 21.76 4.34 -3.75
CA GLN A 98 22.64 4.13 -2.62
C GLN A 98 22.10 4.86 -1.39
N ALA A 99 21.80 4.11 -0.35
CA ALA A 99 21.54 4.65 0.97
C ALA A 99 22.66 4.23 1.94
N ASN A 100 23.05 5.16 2.81
CA ASN A 100 23.86 4.89 3.98
C ASN A 100 23.32 5.76 5.12
N VAL A 101 22.62 5.12 6.04
CA VAL A 101 21.91 5.76 7.14
C VAL A 101 22.90 6.45 8.09
N GLY A 102 23.99 5.77 8.45
CA GLY A 102 25.00 6.31 9.36
C GLY A 102 25.74 7.53 8.80
N ALA A 103 25.96 7.58 7.48
CA ALA A 103 26.65 8.68 6.79
C ALA A 103 25.68 9.71 6.18
N ASN A 104 24.38 9.62 6.45
CA ASN A 104 23.33 10.49 5.91
C ASN A 104 23.33 10.62 4.37
N ASN A 105 23.67 9.53 3.68
CA ASN A 105 23.65 9.47 2.22
C ASN A 105 22.37 8.78 1.75
N ASN A 106 21.63 9.42 0.84
CA ASN A 106 20.49 8.84 0.15
C ASN A 106 20.50 9.36 -1.29
N LYS A 107 21.15 8.63 -2.19
CA LYS A 107 21.58 9.14 -3.50
C LYS A 107 21.10 8.24 -4.62
N PHE A 108 20.67 8.86 -5.71
CA PHE A 108 20.37 8.19 -6.97
C PHE A 108 21.38 8.58 -8.05
N TYR A 109 21.48 7.73 -9.07
CA TYR A 109 22.22 8.01 -10.30
C TYR A 109 21.52 7.34 -11.47
N ILE A 110 21.17 8.10 -12.51
CA ILE A 110 20.58 7.62 -13.76
C ILE A 110 21.64 7.77 -14.85
N ILE A 111 21.79 6.74 -15.68
CA ILE A 111 22.70 6.69 -16.82
C ILE A 111 21.87 6.23 -18.03
N GLN A 112 21.84 7.02 -19.10
CA GLN A 112 21.10 6.68 -20.32
C GLN A 112 21.90 7.02 -21.58
N ILE A 113 21.68 6.23 -22.63
CA ILE A 113 22.02 6.62 -24.01
C ILE A 113 20.72 6.95 -24.73
N LEU A 114 20.61 8.17 -25.22
CA LEU A 114 19.41 8.70 -25.84
C LEU A 114 19.67 8.99 -27.32
N GLN A 115 18.69 8.69 -28.17
CA GLN A 115 18.70 8.99 -29.59
C GLN A 115 17.51 9.85 -29.96
N HIS A 116 17.76 10.95 -30.68
CA HIS A 116 16.72 11.81 -31.20
C HIS A 116 16.00 11.09 -32.36
N ASP A 117 14.67 11.10 -32.35
CA ASP A 117 13.85 10.31 -33.27
C ASP A 117 14.02 10.69 -34.74
N THR A 118 14.06 12.00 -35.04
CA THR A 118 14.19 12.49 -36.43
C THR A 118 15.63 12.72 -36.87
N SER A 119 16.46 13.36 -36.04
CA SER A 119 17.83 13.72 -36.43
C SER A 119 18.84 12.58 -36.26
N GLY A 120 18.49 11.51 -35.55
CA GLY A 120 19.42 10.41 -35.23
C GLY A 120 20.55 10.80 -34.27
N LYS A 121 20.51 12.03 -33.73
CA LYS A 121 21.52 12.55 -32.81
C LYS A 121 21.59 11.71 -31.54
N ILE A 122 22.79 11.28 -31.16
CA ILE A 122 23.05 10.46 -29.97
C ILE A 122 23.58 11.32 -28.83
N CYS A 123 23.05 11.09 -27.64
CA CYS A 123 23.39 11.77 -26.42
C CYS A 123 23.65 10.79 -25.28
N PHE A 124 24.77 10.94 -24.60
CA PHE A 124 25.02 10.31 -23.31
C PHE A 124 24.51 11.20 -22.18
N TRP A 125 23.55 10.69 -21.40
CA TRP A 125 22.87 11.42 -20.34
C TRP A 125 23.17 10.83 -18.96
N ASN A 126 23.45 11.70 -18.00
CA ASN A 126 23.48 11.33 -16.59
C ASN A 126 22.65 12.31 -15.75
N ARG A 127 21.99 11.78 -14.71
CA ARG A 127 21.36 12.60 -13.68
C ARG A 127 21.57 12.00 -12.30
N TYR A 128 21.91 12.82 -11.33
CA TYR A 128 22.28 12.34 -9.99
C TYR A 128 21.99 13.36 -8.91
N GLY A 129 21.82 12.88 -7.68
CA GLY A 129 21.56 13.75 -6.54
C GLY A 129 20.94 12.99 -5.38
N ARG A 130 20.23 13.73 -4.51
CA ARG A 130 19.49 13.14 -3.39
C ARG A 130 18.18 12.52 -3.88
N VAL A 131 17.80 11.36 -3.34
CA VAL A 131 16.46 10.77 -3.60
C VAL A 131 15.39 11.79 -3.18
N GLY A 132 14.31 11.90 -3.95
CA GLY A 132 13.27 12.94 -3.78
C GLY A 132 13.50 14.22 -4.57
N SER A 133 14.77 14.61 -4.75
CA SER A 133 15.15 15.84 -5.42
C SER A 133 15.43 15.67 -6.92
N LYS A 134 15.34 16.77 -7.69
CA LYS A 134 15.67 16.83 -9.12
C LYS A 134 17.12 16.40 -9.41
N GLY A 135 18.05 16.88 -8.58
CA GLY A 135 19.48 16.61 -8.72
C GLY A 135 20.18 17.50 -9.75
N GLN A 136 21.41 17.14 -10.08
CA GLN A 136 22.22 17.70 -11.18
C GLN A 136 22.21 16.74 -12.37
N SER A 137 22.44 17.26 -13.55
CA SER A 137 22.52 16.46 -14.78
C SER A 137 23.67 16.88 -15.67
N SER A 138 24.07 15.99 -16.57
CA SER A 138 25.08 16.21 -17.60
C SER A 138 24.68 15.50 -18.88
N SER A 139 24.90 16.16 -20.01
CA SER A 139 24.55 15.69 -21.34
C SER A 139 25.77 15.82 -22.24
N THR A 140 26.07 14.82 -23.07
CA THR A 140 27.19 14.88 -24.01
C THR A 140 26.80 14.24 -25.33
N ASP A 141 26.85 15.02 -26.40
CA ASP A 141 26.61 14.53 -27.76
C ASP A 141 27.85 13.77 -28.25
N THR A 142 27.65 12.58 -28.81
CA THR A 142 28.76 11.72 -29.25
C THR A 142 28.27 10.67 -30.25
N SER A 143 29.11 9.75 -30.71
CA SER A 143 28.68 8.59 -31.51
C SER A 143 28.06 7.50 -30.62
N VAL A 144 27.35 6.54 -31.21
CA VAL A 144 26.80 5.39 -30.48
C VAL A 144 27.91 4.64 -29.71
N GLU A 145 29.04 4.40 -30.36
CA GLU A 145 30.19 3.70 -29.77
C GLU A 145 30.83 4.52 -28.64
N GLY A 146 30.94 5.84 -28.83
CA GLY A 146 31.42 6.77 -27.80
C GLY A 146 30.51 6.76 -26.57
N ALA A 147 29.19 6.85 -26.78
CA ALA A 147 28.20 6.78 -25.70
C ALA A 147 28.23 5.44 -24.96
N LYS A 148 28.34 4.32 -25.68
CA LYS A 148 28.50 2.98 -25.08
C LYS A 148 29.77 2.88 -24.23
N GLY A 149 30.88 3.44 -24.70
CA GLY A 149 32.13 3.52 -23.93
C GLY A 149 31.98 4.34 -22.64
N MET A 150 31.38 5.53 -22.75
CA MET A 150 31.09 6.40 -21.60
C MET A 150 30.14 5.74 -20.59
N PHE A 151 29.09 5.07 -21.08
CA PHE A 151 28.13 4.35 -20.26
C PHE A 151 28.82 3.25 -19.44
N LYS A 152 29.56 2.36 -20.10
CA LYS A 152 30.30 1.26 -19.43
C LYS A 152 31.28 1.80 -18.40
N GLY A 153 32.02 2.86 -18.75
CA GLY A 153 32.97 3.52 -17.85
C GLY A 153 32.28 4.10 -16.61
N LYS A 154 31.18 4.85 -16.81
CA LYS A 154 30.43 5.46 -15.71
C LYS A 154 29.77 4.41 -14.82
N PHE A 155 29.16 3.39 -15.41
CA PHE A 155 28.56 2.28 -14.67
C PHE A 155 29.59 1.61 -13.77
N ARG A 156 30.75 1.21 -14.32
CA ARG A 156 31.83 0.57 -13.56
C ARG A 156 32.40 1.48 -12.47
N GLU A 157 32.54 2.77 -12.73
CA GLU A 157 32.98 3.75 -11.71
C GLU A 157 32.03 3.76 -10.49
N LYS A 158 30.72 3.79 -10.74
CA LYS A 158 29.69 3.94 -9.70
C LYS A 158 29.34 2.64 -8.98
N THR A 159 29.40 1.50 -9.66
CA THR A 159 28.96 0.21 -9.10
C THR A 159 30.11 -0.75 -8.81
N GLY A 160 31.27 -0.57 -9.45
CA GLY A 160 32.37 -1.55 -9.44
C GLY A 160 32.15 -2.74 -10.39
N ASN A 161 31.01 -2.82 -11.07
CA ASN A 161 30.65 -3.93 -11.95
C ASN A 161 30.86 -3.57 -13.42
N SER A 162 31.12 -4.58 -14.26
CA SER A 162 31.07 -4.41 -15.71
C SER A 162 29.61 -4.36 -16.17
N TRP A 163 29.30 -3.58 -17.20
CA TRP A 163 27.97 -3.57 -17.77
C TRP A 163 27.77 -4.75 -18.71
N ASP A 164 26.88 -5.65 -18.33
CA ASP A 164 26.33 -6.71 -19.18
C ASP A 164 24.79 -6.75 -19.03
N PHE A 165 24.15 -5.60 -19.28
CA PHE A 165 22.69 -5.47 -19.19
C PHE A 165 22.10 -5.97 -17.86
N GLY A 166 22.86 -5.78 -16.77
CA GLY A 166 22.46 -6.13 -15.41
C GLY A 166 22.55 -7.61 -15.02
N LYS A 167 22.95 -8.53 -15.91
CA LYS A 167 22.90 -9.99 -15.66
C LYS A 167 23.79 -10.48 -14.51
N ASP A 168 25.04 -10.02 -14.47
CA ASP A 168 26.04 -10.43 -13.47
C ASP A 168 26.32 -9.31 -12.43
N PHE A 169 25.26 -8.65 -11.96
CA PHE A 169 25.42 -7.57 -10.97
C PHE A 169 25.68 -8.12 -9.56
N SER A 170 26.73 -7.64 -8.91
CA SER A 170 27.02 -7.89 -7.50
C SER A 170 27.14 -6.58 -6.73
N ALA A 171 26.27 -6.38 -5.73
CA ALA A 171 26.32 -5.19 -4.88
C ALA A 171 27.66 -5.10 -4.14
N GLN A 172 28.33 -3.96 -4.25
CA GLN A 172 29.62 -3.70 -3.61
C GLN A 172 29.44 -2.74 -2.44
N LYS A 173 30.08 -3.05 -1.30
CA LYS A 173 29.99 -2.22 -0.09
C LYS A 173 30.40 -0.77 -0.38
N GLY A 174 29.54 0.18 -0.06
CA GLY A 174 29.80 1.62 -0.25
C GLY A 174 29.73 2.09 -1.71
N LYS A 175 29.25 1.27 -2.64
CA LYS A 175 28.96 1.64 -4.03
C LYS A 175 27.45 1.72 -4.28
N TYR A 176 27.07 2.14 -5.48
CA TYR A 176 25.67 2.14 -5.91
C TYR A 176 25.21 0.74 -6.29
N THR A 177 23.95 0.44 -5.99
CA THR A 177 23.24 -0.78 -6.41
C THR A 177 22.37 -0.48 -7.63
N LEU A 178 22.34 -1.40 -8.60
CA LEU A 178 21.43 -1.34 -9.74
C LEU A 178 20.01 -1.70 -9.31
N LEU A 179 19.05 -0.82 -9.61
CA LEU A 179 17.63 -1.11 -9.45
C LEU A 179 17.08 -1.67 -10.76
N GLU A 180 16.50 -2.86 -10.70
CA GLU A 180 15.91 -3.50 -11.86
C GLU A 180 14.53 -2.89 -12.15
N MET A 181 14.44 -2.27 -13.32
CA MET A 181 13.23 -1.60 -13.78
C MET A 181 12.49 -2.50 -14.78
N ASP A 182 11.25 -2.86 -14.47
CA ASP A 182 10.37 -3.55 -15.41
C ASP A 182 9.57 -2.51 -16.20
N TYR A 183 10.09 -2.06 -17.34
CA TYR A 183 9.36 -1.15 -18.23
C TYR A 183 8.24 -1.86 -19.01
N GLY A 184 8.06 -3.18 -18.81
CA GLY A 184 7.23 -4.03 -19.63
C GLY A 184 7.90 -4.32 -20.96
N SER A 185 7.77 -5.57 -21.41
CA SER A 185 7.93 -5.88 -22.82
C SER A 185 6.78 -5.20 -23.57
N ALA A 186 6.98 -3.97 -24.06
CA ALA A 186 6.29 -3.52 -25.26
C ALA A 186 6.83 -4.30 -26.47
N VAL A 187 6.90 -5.63 -26.36
CA VAL A 187 7.31 -6.52 -27.42
C VAL A 187 6.05 -6.83 -28.20
N ALA A 188 5.85 -6.03 -29.25
CA ALA A 188 5.54 -6.53 -30.57
C ALA A 188 4.51 -7.68 -30.65
N ASP A 189 3.27 -7.44 -30.21
CA ASP A 189 2.12 -8.19 -30.75
C ASP A 189 0.88 -7.31 -31.04
N ASP A 190 1.06 -5.99 -31.14
CA ASP A 190 -0.02 -5.06 -31.50
C ASP A 190 0.40 -3.98 -32.51
N SER A 191 1.54 -4.16 -33.20
CA SER A 191 1.99 -3.23 -34.24
C SER A 191 1.35 -3.47 -35.62
N ALA A 192 0.22 -4.18 -35.70
CA ALA A 192 -0.48 -4.43 -36.97
C ALA A 192 -1.88 -3.80 -37.07
N ALA A 193 -2.32 -3.00 -36.09
CA ALA A 193 -3.64 -2.36 -36.13
C ALA A 193 -3.62 -0.91 -35.64
N ASN A 194 -2.81 -0.04 -36.26
CA ASN A 194 -3.02 1.40 -36.11
C ASN A 194 -2.62 2.16 -37.37
N ALA A 195 -3.47 1.99 -38.38
CA ALA A 195 -3.64 2.93 -39.48
C ALA A 195 -5.11 2.93 -39.95
N SER A 196 -6.05 3.22 -39.05
CA SER A 196 -7.34 3.76 -39.45
C SER A 196 -7.95 4.60 -38.34
N SER A 197 -7.95 5.89 -38.60
CA SER A 197 -8.62 6.97 -37.90
C SER A 197 -10.14 6.82 -37.88
N SER A 198 -10.73 6.69 -36.68
CA SER A 198 -11.98 7.35 -36.28
C SER A 198 -12.13 7.18 -34.75
N ALA A 199 -11.81 8.23 -33.98
CA ALA A 199 -12.01 8.24 -32.54
C ALA A 199 -13.50 8.43 -32.23
N ASP A 200 -14.29 7.36 -32.37
CA ASP A 200 -15.60 7.31 -31.73
C ASP A 200 -15.41 7.24 -30.21
N ALA A 201 -16.23 8.00 -29.48
CA ALA A 201 -16.25 7.93 -28.03
C ALA A 201 -16.55 6.48 -27.60
N PRO A 202 -15.87 5.95 -26.57
CA PRO A 202 -16.14 4.58 -26.10
C PRO A 202 -17.63 4.43 -25.75
N PRO A 203 -18.21 3.25 -26.01
CA PRO A 203 -19.62 3.01 -25.71
C PRO A 203 -19.92 3.26 -24.23
N PRO A 204 -21.18 3.61 -23.86
CA PRO A 204 -21.56 3.74 -22.46
C PRO A 204 -21.38 2.40 -21.73
N SER A 205 -20.99 2.47 -20.46
CA SER A 205 -20.82 1.28 -19.61
C SER A 205 -22.15 0.55 -19.42
N ALA A 206 -22.12 -0.77 -19.53
CA ALA A 206 -23.28 -1.63 -19.27
C ALA A 206 -23.48 -1.95 -17.77
N LEU A 207 -22.55 -1.53 -16.90
CA LEU A 207 -22.58 -1.82 -15.48
C LEU A 207 -23.58 -0.94 -14.72
N PRO A 208 -24.20 -1.44 -13.63
CA PRO A 208 -24.97 -0.60 -12.72
C PRO A 208 -24.15 0.58 -12.16
N GLY A 209 -24.79 1.70 -11.85
CA GLY A 209 -24.11 2.92 -11.41
C GLY A 209 -23.23 2.70 -10.18
N GLU A 210 -23.72 1.93 -9.21
CA GLU A 210 -23.01 1.56 -7.98
C GLU A 210 -21.75 0.74 -8.28
N VAL A 211 -21.83 -0.18 -9.24
CA VAL A 211 -20.67 -0.99 -9.66
C VAL A 211 -19.66 -0.12 -10.40
N GLN A 212 -20.11 0.81 -11.24
CA GLN A 212 -19.20 1.76 -11.88
C GLN A 212 -18.46 2.63 -10.86
N GLU A 213 -19.13 3.10 -9.82
CA GLU A 213 -18.49 3.85 -8.72
C GLU A 213 -17.46 3.01 -7.97
N LEU A 214 -17.79 1.77 -7.63
CA LEU A 214 -16.86 0.83 -7.00
C LEU A 214 -15.62 0.59 -7.88
N VAL A 215 -15.81 0.28 -9.16
CA VAL A 215 -14.71 0.02 -10.10
C VAL A 215 -13.83 1.24 -10.28
N ARG A 216 -14.42 2.45 -10.39
CA ARG A 216 -13.64 3.70 -10.40
C ARG A 216 -12.83 3.87 -9.13
N LEU A 217 -13.39 3.52 -7.97
CA LEU A 217 -12.73 3.67 -6.68
C LEU A 217 -11.53 2.71 -6.52
N VAL A 218 -11.70 1.42 -6.84
CA VAL A 218 -10.66 0.40 -6.61
C VAL A 218 -9.64 0.30 -7.75
N CYS A 219 -9.96 0.80 -8.95
CA CYS A 219 -9.07 0.81 -10.11
C CYS A 219 -8.53 2.21 -10.47
N ASP A 220 -8.57 3.19 -9.53
CA ASP A 220 -7.99 4.52 -9.74
C ASP A 220 -6.44 4.47 -9.67
N THR A 221 -5.80 4.40 -10.83
CA THR A 221 -4.34 4.41 -10.96
C THR A 221 -3.72 5.71 -10.44
N ALA A 222 -4.40 6.85 -10.56
CA ALA A 222 -3.90 8.12 -10.04
C ALA A 222 -3.95 8.14 -8.49
N MET A 223 -4.95 7.52 -7.88
CA MET A 223 -5.00 7.30 -6.42
C MET A 223 -3.86 6.39 -5.97
N MET A 224 -3.60 5.30 -6.70
CA MET A 224 -2.47 4.41 -6.41
C MET A 224 -1.13 5.17 -6.45
N GLN A 225 -0.91 6.03 -7.46
CA GLN A 225 0.28 6.91 -7.52
C GLN A 225 0.40 7.82 -6.31
N ARG A 226 -0.70 8.47 -5.92
CA ARG A 226 -0.70 9.40 -4.77
C ARG A 226 -0.36 8.67 -3.47
N GLN A 227 -0.94 7.48 -3.25
CA GLN A 227 -0.67 6.70 -2.05
C GLN A 227 0.78 6.21 -1.97
N MET A 228 1.42 5.88 -3.08
CA MET A 228 2.86 5.56 -3.08
C MET A 228 3.72 6.73 -2.57
N VAL A 229 3.36 7.96 -2.90
CA VAL A 229 4.08 9.14 -2.40
C VAL A 229 3.85 9.33 -0.90
N GLU A 230 2.61 9.13 -0.43
CA GLU A 230 2.26 9.28 0.99
C GLU A 230 2.97 8.26 1.90
N ILE A 231 3.22 7.03 1.42
CA ILE A 231 3.98 6.01 2.18
C ILE A 231 5.50 6.26 2.18
N GLY A 232 5.96 7.40 1.66
CA GLY A 232 7.37 7.81 1.65
C GLY A 232 8.19 7.19 0.52
N TYR A 233 7.55 6.50 -0.42
CA TYR A 233 8.19 5.92 -1.60
C TYR A 233 8.31 6.96 -2.71
N ASN A 234 9.43 6.92 -3.44
CA ASN A 234 9.66 7.86 -4.53
C ASN A 234 8.98 7.42 -5.84
N ALA A 235 7.66 7.58 -5.93
CA ALA A 235 6.88 7.29 -7.13
C ALA A 235 7.33 8.08 -8.38
N LYS A 236 8.04 9.20 -8.18
CA LYS A 236 8.56 10.07 -9.24
C LYS A 236 9.78 9.49 -9.97
N LYS A 237 10.52 8.56 -9.37
CA LYS A 237 11.68 7.88 -9.98
C LYS A 237 11.35 6.45 -10.40
N LEU A 238 10.46 5.81 -9.66
CA LEU A 238 9.96 4.48 -9.94
C LEU A 238 8.45 4.59 -10.17
N PRO A 239 7.99 5.03 -11.36
CA PRO A 239 6.56 5.15 -11.64
C PRO A 239 5.88 3.78 -11.53
N LEU A 240 4.55 3.81 -11.34
CA LEU A 240 3.71 2.63 -11.15
C LEU A 240 4.07 1.47 -12.09
N GLY A 241 4.12 0.25 -11.53
CA GLY A 241 4.24 -0.98 -12.30
C GLY A 241 5.66 -1.39 -12.70
N LYS A 242 6.70 -0.67 -12.25
CA LYS A 242 8.08 -0.87 -12.73
C LYS A 242 9.09 -1.37 -11.71
N LEU A 243 8.66 -1.63 -10.48
CA LEU A 243 9.50 -2.32 -9.50
C LEU A 243 9.48 -3.80 -9.86
N SER A 244 10.62 -4.40 -10.18
CA SER A 244 10.64 -5.83 -10.53
C SER A 244 10.18 -6.67 -9.34
N LYS A 245 9.51 -7.81 -9.61
CA LYS A 245 9.18 -8.80 -8.57
C LYS A 245 10.41 -9.20 -7.76
N LYS A 246 11.58 -9.27 -8.42
CA LYS A 246 12.87 -9.52 -7.80
C LYS A 246 13.22 -8.42 -6.78
N THR A 247 13.10 -7.14 -7.13
CA THR A 247 13.39 -6.03 -6.21
C THR A 247 12.46 -6.04 -4.97
N ILE A 248 11.19 -6.41 -5.16
CA ILE A 248 10.25 -6.59 -4.03
C ILE A 248 10.69 -7.77 -3.14
N ALA A 249 11.06 -8.90 -3.73
CA ALA A 249 11.56 -10.07 -2.99
C ALA A 249 12.86 -9.77 -2.24
N ASP A 250 13.81 -9.07 -2.87
CA ASP A 250 15.05 -8.60 -2.24
C ASP A 250 14.75 -7.62 -1.08
N GLY A 251 13.72 -6.78 -1.24
CA GLY A 251 13.20 -5.92 -0.18
C GLY A 251 12.65 -6.70 1.02
N TYR A 252 11.88 -7.77 0.77
CA TYR A 252 11.41 -8.67 1.83
C TYR A 252 12.57 -9.35 2.55
N GLN A 253 13.58 -9.83 1.81
CA GLN A 253 14.78 -10.41 2.40
C GLN A 253 15.54 -9.41 3.28
N ALA A 254 15.67 -8.15 2.85
CA ALA A 254 16.30 -7.11 3.68
C ALA A 254 15.52 -6.84 4.98
N LEU A 255 14.17 -6.88 4.95
CA LEU A 255 13.35 -6.82 6.16
C LEU A 255 13.49 -8.08 7.02
N LYS A 256 13.66 -9.25 6.41
CA LYS A 256 13.92 -10.51 7.12
C LYS A 256 15.25 -10.46 7.89
N ASP A 257 16.29 -9.92 7.27
CA ASP A 257 17.59 -9.76 7.93
C ASP A 257 17.52 -8.75 9.10
N LEU A 258 16.69 -7.70 8.98
CA LEU A 258 16.38 -6.76 10.07
C LEU A 258 15.65 -7.46 11.22
N GLU A 259 14.62 -8.26 10.92
CA GLU A 259 13.91 -9.09 11.89
C GLU A 259 14.89 -9.96 12.68
N ASP A 260 15.74 -10.71 11.99
CA ASP A 260 16.67 -11.65 12.61
C ASP A 260 17.69 -10.95 13.51
N GLU A 261 17.98 -9.66 13.29
CA GLU A 261 18.80 -8.84 14.19
C GLU A 261 18.00 -8.29 15.38
N LEU A 262 16.75 -7.89 15.17
CA LEU A 262 15.85 -7.39 16.22
C LEU A 262 15.46 -8.48 17.23
N ASP A 263 15.32 -9.72 16.78
CA ASP A 263 14.93 -10.86 17.62
C ASP A 263 16.07 -11.37 18.52
N LYS A 264 17.29 -10.85 18.35
CA LYS A 264 18.40 -11.22 19.22
C LYS A 264 18.20 -10.68 20.63
N PRO A 265 18.69 -11.39 21.66
CA PRO A 265 18.67 -10.87 23.04
C PRO A 265 19.37 -9.51 23.21
N LYS A 266 20.33 -9.20 22.33
CA LYS A 266 21.07 -7.93 22.29
C LYS A 266 21.26 -7.49 20.83
N PRO A 267 20.28 -6.78 20.23
CA PRO A 267 20.39 -6.27 18.87
C PRO A 267 21.54 -5.26 18.75
N SER A 268 22.32 -5.34 17.66
CA SER A 268 23.38 -4.38 17.38
C SER A 268 22.85 -3.18 16.61
N LEU A 269 22.85 -1.99 17.24
CA LEU A 269 22.40 -0.76 16.58
C LEU A 269 23.19 -0.46 15.29
N LYS A 270 24.50 -0.74 15.28
CA LYS A 270 25.32 -0.57 14.08
C LYS A 270 24.88 -1.50 12.95
N LYS A 271 24.54 -2.75 13.29
CA LYS A 271 24.06 -3.71 12.29
C LYS A 271 22.66 -3.35 11.79
N LEU A 272 21.77 -2.88 12.67
CA LEU A 272 20.45 -2.36 12.28
C LEU A 272 20.58 -1.14 11.35
N GLN A 273 21.57 -0.26 11.58
CA GLN A 273 21.88 0.86 10.68
C GLN A 273 22.34 0.38 9.30
N ASP A 274 23.24 -0.61 9.25
CA ASP A 274 23.73 -1.19 8.00
C ASP A 274 22.56 -1.86 7.23
N LEU A 275 21.77 -2.70 7.90
CA LEU A 275 20.61 -3.38 7.31
C LEU A 275 19.50 -2.41 6.88
N SER A 276 19.26 -1.34 7.65
CA SER A 276 18.35 -0.25 7.23
C SER A 276 18.87 0.44 5.97
N SER A 277 20.18 0.58 5.83
CA SER A 277 20.81 1.15 4.63
C SER A 277 20.64 0.23 3.43
N ASP A 278 20.75 -1.08 3.62
CA ASP A 278 20.52 -2.07 2.57
C ASP A 278 19.06 -2.03 2.09
N PHE A 279 18.10 -2.01 3.02
CA PHE A 279 16.68 -1.85 2.68
C PHE A 279 16.40 -0.55 1.91
N TYR A 280 16.89 0.60 2.36
CA TYR A 280 16.68 1.88 1.65
C TYR A 280 17.47 2.01 0.34
N THR A 281 18.50 1.18 0.16
CA THR A 281 19.21 1.06 -1.11
C THR A 281 18.38 0.28 -2.12
N LEU A 282 17.71 -0.79 -1.72
CA LEU A 282 16.83 -1.59 -2.58
C LEU A 282 15.48 -0.90 -2.84
N ILE A 283 14.92 -0.25 -1.83
CA ILE A 283 13.60 0.40 -1.86
C ILE A 283 13.79 1.92 -1.66
N PRO A 284 13.83 2.73 -2.74
CA PRO A 284 14.14 4.15 -2.63
C PRO A 284 13.06 4.94 -1.90
N HIS A 285 13.48 5.57 -0.80
CA HIS A 285 12.63 6.43 0.01
C HIS A 285 12.99 7.91 -0.16
N ASP A 286 11.98 8.76 -0.14
CA ASP A 286 12.16 10.20 -0.06
C ASP A 286 12.06 10.67 1.40
N PHE A 287 13.21 10.90 2.01
CA PHE A 287 13.30 11.47 3.37
C PHE A 287 13.42 13.00 3.37
N GLY A 288 13.26 13.65 2.21
CA GLY A 288 13.59 15.06 2.05
C GLY A 288 15.03 15.35 2.52
N PHE A 289 15.24 16.51 3.15
CA PHE A 289 16.55 16.91 3.70
C PHE A 289 16.75 16.50 5.17
N GLN A 290 15.90 15.61 5.70
CA GLN A 290 16.04 15.11 7.07
C GLN A 290 17.25 14.20 7.21
N ASN A 291 17.76 14.08 8.44
CA ASN A 291 18.88 13.19 8.74
C ASN A 291 18.41 11.74 8.69
N LEU A 292 19.07 10.89 7.89
CA LEU A 292 18.71 9.48 7.77
C LEU A 292 18.81 8.71 9.08
N ALA A 293 19.65 9.13 10.03
CA ALA A 293 19.79 8.45 11.33
C ALA A 293 18.49 8.39 12.13
N SER A 294 17.52 9.27 11.82
CA SER A 294 16.17 9.24 12.41
C SER A 294 15.25 8.17 11.82
N PHE A 295 15.68 7.48 10.76
CA PHE A 295 14.90 6.47 10.04
C PHE A 295 15.52 5.07 10.12
N VAL A 296 16.40 4.83 11.10
CA VAL A 296 16.88 3.48 11.39
C VAL A 296 15.70 2.62 11.79
N ILE A 297 15.51 1.47 11.14
CA ILE A 297 14.50 0.49 11.49
C ILE A 297 15.06 -0.30 12.68
N ASN A 298 14.68 0.08 13.90
CA ASN A 298 15.19 -0.53 15.13
C ASN A 298 14.10 -0.99 16.10
N THR A 299 12.84 -0.88 15.71
CA THR A 299 11.69 -1.41 16.44
C THR A 299 10.84 -2.34 15.57
N GLN A 300 10.09 -3.23 16.24
CA GLN A 300 9.13 -4.12 15.56
C GLN A 300 8.00 -3.35 14.86
N ASP A 301 7.59 -2.20 15.40
CA ASP A 301 6.56 -1.35 14.78
C ASP A 301 7.04 -0.69 13.49
N GLU A 302 8.30 -0.20 13.45
CA GLU A 302 8.90 0.33 12.23
C GLU A 302 9.07 -0.75 11.17
N LEU A 303 9.54 -1.95 11.57
CA LEU A 303 9.65 -3.10 10.68
C LEU A 303 8.29 -3.45 10.07
N LYS A 304 7.24 -3.54 10.91
CA LYS A 304 5.86 -3.79 10.47
C LYS A 304 5.37 -2.71 9.51
N ALA A 305 5.67 -1.44 9.77
CA ALA A 305 5.29 -0.34 8.87
C ALA A 305 5.96 -0.48 7.48
N LYS A 306 7.22 -0.92 7.42
CA LYS A 306 7.92 -1.18 6.16
C LYS A 306 7.43 -2.45 5.45
N LEU A 307 7.02 -3.46 6.21
CA LEU A 307 6.40 -4.67 5.67
C LEU A 307 5.09 -4.34 4.95
N LEU A 308 4.18 -3.64 5.63
CA LEU A 308 2.90 -3.18 5.06
C LEU A 308 3.10 -2.27 3.83
N MET A 309 4.19 -1.49 3.82
CA MET A 309 4.56 -0.68 2.67
C MET A 309 4.96 -1.55 1.46
N LEU A 310 5.80 -2.57 1.66
CA LEU A 310 6.19 -3.49 0.57
C LEU A 310 5.00 -4.27 0.01
N GLU A 311 4.10 -4.74 0.89
CA GLU A 311 2.86 -5.39 0.47
C GLU A 311 2.01 -4.48 -0.42
N ALA A 312 1.82 -3.21 -0.02
CA ALA A 312 1.10 -2.24 -0.82
C ALA A 312 1.79 -1.98 -2.17
N LEU A 313 3.13 -1.91 -2.21
CA LEU A 313 3.88 -1.76 -3.47
C LEU A 313 3.67 -2.96 -4.41
N ALA A 314 3.65 -4.18 -3.87
CA ALA A 314 3.40 -5.40 -4.64
C ALA A 314 1.98 -5.45 -5.20
N ASP A 315 0.98 -5.05 -4.41
CA ASP A 315 -0.41 -4.97 -4.87
C ASP A 315 -0.61 -3.91 -5.95
N ILE A 316 0.05 -2.77 -5.81
CA ILE A 316 0.01 -1.68 -6.80
C ILE A 316 0.70 -2.10 -8.10
N GLU A 317 1.83 -2.80 -8.05
CA GLU A 317 2.50 -3.35 -9.24
C GLU A 317 1.56 -4.30 -9.98
N LEU A 318 0.93 -5.22 -9.25
CA LEU A 318 -0.01 -6.17 -9.80
C LEU A 318 -1.21 -5.46 -10.43
N ALA A 319 -1.82 -4.52 -9.71
CA ALA A 319 -2.96 -3.74 -10.19
C ALA A 319 -2.61 -2.98 -11.47
N THR A 320 -1.43 -2.38 -11.52
CA THR A 320 -0.95 -1.66 -12.72
C THR A 320 -0.81 -2.60 -13.91
N LYS A 321 -0.18 -3.78 -13.73
CA LYS A 321 -0.06 -4.79 -14.80
C LYS A 321 -1.41 -5.29 -15.27
N LEU A 322 -2.33 -5.55 -14.34
CA LEU A 322 -3.69 -6.00 -14.64
C LEU A 322 -4.43 -4.94 -15.47
N LEU A 323 -4.43 -3.68 -15.02
CA LEU A 323 -5.19 -2.60 -15.65
C LEU A 323 -4.60 -2.18 -17.01
N THR A 324 -3.29 -2.32 -17.22
CA THR A 324 -2.64 -1.95 -18.49
C THR A 324 -2.65 -3.06 -19.56
N SER A 325 -2.80 -4.33 -19.18
CA SER A 325 -2.81 -5.46 -20.12
C SER A 325 -4.12 -5.60 -20.93
N GLY A 326 -4.07 -5.95 -22.22
CA GLY A 326 -5.24 -6.40 -22.98
C GLY A 326 -6.37 -5.37 -23.18
N SER A 327 -6.05 -4.08 -23.22
CA SER A 327 -7.01 -3.04 -23.56
C SER A 327 -7.16 -2.97 -25.08
N CYS A 328 -8.37 -3.23 -25.61
CA CYS A 328 -8.70 -3.01 -27.02
C CYS A 328 -9.37 -1.62 -27.16
N PRO A 329 -8.66 -0.58 -27.65
CA PRO A 329 -9.22 0.76 -27.75
C PRO A 329 -10.43 0.77 -28.70
N GLY A 330 -11.53 1.38 -28.27
CA GLY A 330 -12.72 1.65 -29.12
C GLY A 330 -13.80 0.55 -29.17
N LEU A 331 -13.52 -0.67 -28.69
CA LEU A 331 -14.50 -1.77 -28.71
C LEU A 331 -15.38 -1.86 -27.45
N GLU A 332 -14.91 -1.33 -26.32
CA GLU A 332 -15.59 -1.46 -25.04
C GLU A 332 -15.35 -0.25 -24.13
N ASN A 333 -16.26 0.00 -23.20
CA ASN A 333 -16.03 0.94 -22.11
C ASN A 333 -14.86 0.50 -21.22
N PRO A 334 -13.88 1.39 -20.90
CA PRO A 334 -12.75 1.05 -20.04
C PRO A 334 -13.13 0.52 -18.64
N LEU A 335 -14.27 0.97 -18.07
CA LEU A 335 -14.74 0.49 -16.77
C LEU A 335 -15.20 -0.97 -16.84
N ASP A 336 -15.85 -1.34 -17.94
CA ASP A 336 -16.33 -2.71 -18.18
C ASP A 336 -15.13 -3.65 -18.36
N ALA A 337 -14.10 -3.19 -19.07
CA ALA A 337 -12.82 -3.87 -19.18
C ALA A 337 -12.13 -4.08 -17.82
N HIS A 338 -12.06 -3.03 -17.00
CA HIS A 338 -11.51 -3.13 -15.64
C HIS A 338 -12.32 -4.09 -14.76
N HIS A 339 -13.65 -4.00 -14.79
CA HIS A 339 -14.54 -4.89 -14.05
C HIS A 339 -14.30 -6.36 -14.40
N ARG A 340 -14.22 -6.70 -15.69
CA ARG A 340 -13.95 -8.08 -16.13
C ARG A 340 -12.60 -8.60 -15.60
N LYS A 341 -11.58 -7.74 -15.59
CA LYS A 341 -10.25 -8.10 -15.07
C LYS A 341 -10.25 -8.40 -13.56
N LEU A 342 -11.19 -7.81 -12.80
CA LEU A 342 -11.37 -8.14 -11.39
C LEU A 342 -11.95 -9.55 -11.18
N LYS A 343 -12.57 -10.16 -12.20
CA LYS A 343 -13.14 -11.52 -12.12
C LYS A 343 -14.11 -11.71 -10.95
N CYS A 344 -14.87 -10.64 -10.66
CA CYS A 344 -15.90 -10.60 -9.64
C CYS A 344 -17.23 -10.20 -10.28
N THR A 345 -18.32 -10.80 -9.80
CA THR A 345 -19.67 -10.29 -9.95
C THR A 345 -20.01 -9.49 -8.69
N PHE A 346 -20.37 -8.22 -8.85
CA PHE A 346 -20.87 -7.39 -7.77
C PHE A 346 -22.37 -7.17 -7.93
N THR A 347 -23.18 -7.67 -7.01
CA THR A 347 -24.63 -7.45 -7.02
C THR A 347 -24.99 -6.40 -5.95
N PRO A 348 -25.39 -5.18 -6.35
CA PRO A 348 -25.74 -4.12 -5.39
C PRO A 348 -26.94 -4.53 -4.53
N LEU A 349 -26.82 -4.37 -3.22
CA LEU A 349 -27.90 -4.64 -2.27
C LEU A 349 -28.57 -3.33 -1.84
N MET A 350 -29.90 -3.30 -1.89
CA MET A 350 -30.69 -2.13 -1.49
C MET A 350 -30.64 -1.91 0.03
N SER A 351 -30.71 -0.65 0.45
CA SER A 351 -30.73 -0.27 1.88
C SER A 351 -31.94 -0.80 2.66
N SER A 352 -33.01 -1.17 1.97
CA SER A 352 -34.21 -1.78 2.55
C SER A 352 -34.08 -3.30 2.80
N SER A 353 -33.05 -3.95 2.24
CA SER A 353 -32.82 -5.39 2.37
C SER A 353 -32.45 -5.80 3.79
N ASP A 354 -32.73 -7.06 4.15
CA ASP A 354 -32.38 -7.58 5.47
C ASP A 354 -30.87 -7.77 5.65
N ASP A 355 -30.16 -8.08 4.56
CA ASP A 355 -28.70 -8.12 4.54
C ASP A 355 -28.11 -6.75 4.85
N TRP A 356 -28.62 -5.66 4.25
CA TRP A 356 -28.16 -4.30 4.58
C TRP A 356 -28.35 -3.97 6.07
N LYS A 357 -29.55 -4.22 6.61
CA LYS A 357 -29.85 -3.97 8.03
C LYS A 357 -28.98 -4.83 8.95
N LEU A 358 -28.70 -6.07 8.56
CA LEU A 358 -27.81 -6.96 9.28
C LEU A 358 -26.37 -6.41 9.29
N MET A 359 -25.87 -5.95 8.14
CA MET A 359 -24.52 -5.39 8.04
C MET A 359 -24.40 -4.08 8.83
N GLU A 360 -25.38 -3.18 8.77
CA GLU A 360 -25.39 -1.97 9.62
C GLU A 360 -25.38 -2.31 11.10
N LEU A 361 -26.20 -3.29 11.52
CA LEU A 361 -26.23 -3.75 12.91
C LEU A 361 -24.89 -4.36 13.31
N TYR A 362 -24.28 -5.17 12.45
CA TYR A 362 -23.00 -5.82 12.71
C TYR A 362 -21.87 -4.78 12.84
N MET A 363 -21.82 -3.80 11.93
CA MET A 363 -20.89 -2.68 12.01
C MET A 363 -21.08 -1.89 13.31
N LYS A 364 -22.32 -1.51 13.64
CA LYS A 364 -22.63 -0.73 14.83
C LYS A 364 -22.25 -1.44 16.12
N ASN A 365 -22.63 -2.71 16.26
CA ASN A 365 -22.45 -3.47 17.49
C ASN A 365 -20.99 -3.84 17.75
N THR A 366 -20.21 -4.02 16.68
CA THR A 366 -18.82 -4.50 16.77
C THR A 366 -17.78 -3.41 16.60
N HIS A 367 -18.20 -2.14 16.68
CA HIS A 367 -17.30 -1.00 16.76
C HIS A 367 -16.69 -0.90 18.17
N GLY A 368 -15.42 -1.26 18.28
CA GLY A 368 -14.67 -1.21 19.54
C GLY A 368 -14.57 0.18 20.16
N ALA A 369 -14.83 0.27 21.46
CA ALA A 369 -14.84 1.54 22.21
C ALA A 369 -13.48 2.26 22.23
N THR A 370 -12.38 1.53 22.07
CA THR A 370 -11.02 2.11 21.99
C THR A 370 -10.73 2.78 20.65
N HIS A 371 -11.55 2.53 19.61
CA HIS A 371 -11.39 3.11 18.27
C HIS A 371 -12.37 4.27 18.06
N SER A 372 -12.33 5.25 18.95
CA SER A 372 -13.30 6.34 19.02
C SER A 372 -13.00 7.54 18.12
N ALA A 373 -11.90 7.50 17.35
CA ALA A 373 -11.44 8.61 16.50
C ALA A 373 -12.35 8.85 15.29
N TYR A 374 -13.09 7.83 14.85
CA TYR A 374 -14.03 7.88 13.74
C TYR A 374 -15.28 7.06 14.05
N GLU A 375 -16.34 7.35 13.31
CA GLU A 375 -17.53 6.51 13.17
C GLU A 375 -17.58 5.94 11.75
N LEU A 376 -18.22 4.79 11.58
CA LEU A 376 -18.37 4.14 10.28
C LEU A 376 -19.80 4.30 9.77
N LYS A 377 -19.96 4.66 8.50
CA LYS A 377 -21.25 4.68 7.80
C LYS A 377 -21.18 3.82 6.55
N LEU A 378 -22.15 2.90 6.41
CA LEU A 378 -22.28 2.08 5.21
C LEU A 378 -22.71 2.97 4.04
N HIS A 379 -21.90 2.99 2.97
CA HIS A 379 -22.15 3.78 1.77
C HIS A 379 -22.77 2.91 0.66
N GLN A 380 -22.15 1.76 0.37
CA GLN A 380 -22.66 0.75 -0.57
C GLN A 380 -22.38 -0.64 -0.02
N LEU A 381 -23.24 -1.58 -0.38
CA LEU A 381 -23.13 -2.99 -0.03
C LEU A 381 -23.35 -3.82 -1.30
N PHE A 382 -22.46 -4.78 -1.51
CA PHE A 382 -22.54 -5.72 -2.63
C PHE A 382 -22.52 -7.14 -2.09
N ASP A 383 -23.40 -7.99 -2.61
CA ASP A 383 -23.16 -9.43 -2.62
C ASP A 383 -22.05 -9.69 -3.65
N LEU A 384 -21.00 -10.39 -3.21
CA LEU A 384 -19.75 -10.55 -3.95
C LEU A 384 -19.56 -12.02 -4.28
N ASP A 385 -19.51 -12.32 -5.57
CA ASP A 385 -19.12 -13.62 -6.09
C ASP A 385 -17.83 -13.51 -6.91
N ARG A 386 -16.75 -14.11 -6.41
CA ARG A 386 -15.45 -14.12 -7.07
C ARG A 386 -15.28 -15.43 -7.84
N GLN A 387 -14.92 -15.33 -9.12
CA GLN A 387 -14.79 -16.49 -10.02
C GLN A 387 -13.90 -17.60 -9.42
N GLY A 388 -14.43 -18.82 -9.36
CA GLY A 388 -13.73 -20.01 -8.89
C GLY A 388 -13.61 -20.14 -7.36
N GLU A 389 -14.11 -19.15 -6.59
CA GLU A 389 -13.98 -19.16 -5.13
C GLU A 389 -14.93 -20.14 -4.46
N VAL A 390 -16.17 -20.22 -4.95
CA VAL A 390 -17.19 -21.12 -4.41
C VAL A 390 -16.75 -22.57 -4.59
N GLU A 391 -16.26 -22.92 -5.77
CA GLU A 391 -15.76 -24.26 -6.09
C GLU A 391 -14.55 -24.63 -5.24
N ARG A 392 -13.62 -23.70 -5.04
CA ARG A 392 -12.45 -23.91 -4.17
C ARG A 392 -12.87 -24.08 -2.71
N PHE A 393 -13.88 -23.35 -2.25
CA PHE A 393 -14.38 -23.39 -0.88
C PHE A 393 -15.21 -24.65 -0.59
N GLU A 394 -15.73 -25.34 -1.60
CA GLU A 394 -16.66 -26.46 -1.46
C GLU A 394 -16.13 -27.58 -0.53
N VAL A 395 -14.81 -27.84 -0.54
CA VAL A 395 -14.17 -28.83 0.36
C VAL A 395 -14.34 -28.48 1.84
N ASN A 396 -14.55 -27.21 2.17
CA ASN A 396 -14.71 -26.67 3.52
C ASN A 396 -16.18 -26.37 3.86
N ARG A 397 -17.13 -26.57 2.93
CA ARG A 397 -18.54 -26.20 3.12
C ARG A 397 -19.23 -26.96 4.25
N LYS A 398 -18.77 -28.18 4.56
CA LYS A 398 -19.30 -29.02 5.63
C LYS A 398 -18.71 -28.71 7.01
N ASP A 399 -17.74 -27.79 7.09
CA ASP A 399 -17.20 -27.34 8.36
C ASP A 399 -18.32 -26.75 9.22
N THR A 400 -18.37 -27.11 10.50
CA THR A 400 -19.42 -26.67 11.42
C THR A 400 -19.12 -25.31 12.06
N ASN A 401 -17.88 -24.85 12.03
CA ASN A 401 -17.47 -23.56 12.56
C ASN A 401 -17.13 -22.60 11.42
N ARG A 402 -18.16 -22.19 10.67
CA ARG A 402 -18.03 -21.18 9.62
C ARG A 402 -18.58 -19.86 10.12
N GLN A 403 -17.74 -18.82 10.09
CA GLN A 403 -18.10 -17.49 10.57
C GLN A 403 -17.94 -16.44 9.48
N LEU A 404 -18.83 -15.46 9.49
CA LEU A 404 -18.73 -14.27 8.65
C LEU A 404 -17.88 -13.22 9.38
N LEU A 405 -16.66 -12.98 8.91
CA LEU A 405 -15.66 -12.16 9.61
C LEU A 405 -15.14 -11.00 8.77
N TRP A 406 -14.75 -9.91 9.44
CA TRP A 406 -14.26 -8.69 8.83
C TRP A 406 -12.81 -8.79 8.38
N HIS A 407 -12.55 -8.34 7.16
CA HIS A 407 -11.22 -8.04 6.65
C HIS A 407 -11.19 -6.61 6.12
N GLY A 408 -10.16 -5.87 6.51
CA GLY A 408 -9.92 -4.50 6.04
C GLY A 408 -8.53 -4.40 5.43
N SER A 409 -8.40 -3.59 4.40
CA SER A 409 -7.15 -3.40 3.67
C SER A 409 -7.14 -2.03 3.01
N ARG A 410 -5.94 -1.52 2.71
CA ARG A 410 -5.75 -0.22 2.06
C ARG A 410 -6.46 -0.19 0.72
N LEU A 411 -6.90 1.00 0.32
CA LEU A 411 -7.68 1.15 -0.91
C LEU A 411 -6.93 0.62 -2.16
N THR A 412 -5.62 0.83 -2.19
CA THR A 412 -4.67 0.37 -3.22
C THR A 412 -4.64 -1.15 -3.40
N ASN A 413 -4.97 -1.93 -2.37
CA ASN A 413 -4.82 -3.37 -2.39
C ASN A 413 -6.03 -4.09 -3.02
N TRP A 414 -7.19 -3.42 -3.11
CA TRP A 414 -8.45 -4.08 -3.51
C TRP A 414 -8.46 -4.55 -4.95
N CYS A 415 -7.77 -3.88 -5.88
CA CYS A 415 -7.65 -4.37 -7.25
C CYS A 415 -6.95 -5.75 -7.29
N GLY A 416 -5.89 -5.94 -6.51
CA GLY A 416 -5.20 -7.22 -6.35
C GLY A 416 -6.05 -8.27 -5.62
N ILE A 417 -6.65 -7.89 -4.49
CA ILE A 417 -7.50 -8.78 -3.67
C ILE A 417 -8.70 -9.30 -4.47
N LEU A 418 -9.38 -8.44 -5.23
CA LEU A 418 -10.56 -8.84 -6.02
C LEU A 418 -10.15 -9.75 -7.18
N SER A 419 -9.06 -9.44 -7.88
CA SER A 419 -8.61 -10.23 -9.03
C SER A 419 -7.98 -11.58 -8.68
N GLN A 420 -7.39 -11.74 -7.49
CA GLN A 420 -6.64 -12.95 -7.11
C GLN A 420 -7.13 -13.64 -5.83
N GLY A 421 -8.00 -13.00 -5.04
CA GLY A 421 -8.37 -13.44 -3.71
C GLY A 421 -7.43 -12.93 -2.62
N LEU A 422 -7.75 -13.23 -1.35
CA LEU A 422 -6.85 -12.99 -0.22
C LEU A 422 -5.68 -13.97 -0.28
N ARG A 423 -4.46 -13.46 -0.08
CA ARG A 423 -3.22 -14.22 -0.20
C ARG A 423 -2.48 -14.26 1.13
N ILE A 424 -1.73 -15.33 1.35
CA ILE A 424 -0.80 -15.43 2.46
C ILE A 424 0.50 -14.75 2.04
N ALA A 425 1.12 -14.03 2.97
CA ALA A 425 2.42 -13.41 2.76
C ALA A 425 3.45 -14.42 2.24
N PRO A 426 4.30 -14.04 1.27
CA PRO A 426 5.18 -14.98 0.62
C PRO A 426 6.29 -15.49 1.58
N PRO A 427 6.93 -16.64 1.29
CA PRO A 427 7.95 -17.24 2.17
C PRO A 427 9.10 -16.31 2.54
N GLU A 428 9.51 -15.43 1.62
CA GLU A 428 10.58 -14.44 1.78
C GLU A 428 10.24 -13.29 2.73
N ALA A 429 8.96 -12.99 2.97
CA ALA A 429 8.58 -11.92 3.91
C ALA A 429 9.02 -12.25 5.35
N PRO A 430 9.38 -11.27 6.19
CA PRO A 430 9.55 -11.50 7.62
C PRO A 430 8.27 -12.04 8.27
N VAL A 431 8.40 -12.75 9.39
CA VAL A 431 7.24 -13.21 10.17
C VAL A 431 6.81 -12.13 11.17
N SER A 432 7.75 -11.32 11.62
CA SER A 432 7.57 -10.19 12.50
C SER A 432 6.70 -9.13 11.85
N GLY A 433 5.69 -8.70 12.62
CA GLY A 433 4.57 -7.90 12.13
C GLY A 433 3.25 -8.68 12.10
N TYR A 434 3.31 -10.01 11.98
CA TYR A 434 2.18 -10.93 12.11
C TYR A 434 2.13 -11.55 13.52
N MET A 435 1.04 -11.33 14.25
CA MET A 435 0.93 -11.73 15.66
C MET A 435 0.93 -13.26 15.86
N PHE A 436 0.45 -14.00 14.85
CA PHE A 436 0.26 -15.45 14.86
C PHE A 436 0.85 -16.13 13.62
N GLY A 437 1.96 -15.58 13.11
CA GLY A 437 2.63 -16.05 11.90
C GLY A 437 1.90 -15.68 10.60
N LYS A 438 2.45 -16.11 9.46
CA LYS A 438 1.90 -15.80 8.13
C LYS A 438 0.61 -16.55 7.89
N GLY A 439 -0.48 -15.82 7.67
CA GLY A 439 -1.80 -16.36 7.38
C GLY A 439 -2.72 -15.22 6.93
N VAL A 440 -3.99 -15.53 6.67
CA VAL A 440 -5.00 -14.50 6.39
C VAL A 440 -5.71 -14.15 7.69
N TYR A 441 -5.66 -12.87 8.05
CA TYR A 441 -6.18 -12.34 9.31
C TYR A 441 -7.59 -11.77 9.12
N PHE A 442 -8.46 -12.16 10.05
CA PHE A 442 -9.83 -11.66 10.17
C PHE A 442 -10.10 -11.22 11.60
N ALA A 443 -11.12 -10.38 11.77
CA ALA A 443 -11.63 -9.99 13.08
C ALA A 443 -13.16 -10.08 13.12
N ASP A 444 -13.71 -10.32 14.30
CA ASP A 444 -15.13 -10.22 14.58
C ASP A 444 -15.55 -8.78 14.98
N SER A 445 -14.57 -7.88 15.16
CA SER A 445 -14.76 -6.44 15.37
C SER A 445 -14.53 -5.64 14.09
N VAL A 446 -15.55 -4.91 13.63
CA VAL A 446 -15.42 -4.06 12.44
C VAL A 446 -14.33 -3.01 12.59
N SER A 447 -14.24 -2.34 13.75
CA SER A 447 -13.33 -1.19 13.88
C SER A 447 -11.87 -1.64 13.93
N LYS A 448 -11.60 -2.86 14.40
CA LYS A 448 -10.27 -3.46 14.32
C LYS A 448 -9.83 -3.67 12.87
N SER A 449 -10.67 -4.28 12.04
CA SER A 449 -10.38 -4.45 10.62
C SER A 449 -10.36 -3.12 9.87
N ALA A 450 -11.24 -2.17 10.23
CA ALA A 450 -11.32 -0.85 9.60
C ALA A 450 -10.03 -0.02 9.75
N ASN A 451 -9.24 -0.19 10.82
CA ASN A 451 -7.95 0.48 10.96
C ASN A 451 -6.94 0.11 9.85
N TYR A 452 -7.09 -1.06 9.24
CA TYR A 452 -6.25 -1.49 8.10
C TYR A 452 -6.62 -0.81 6.78
N CYS A 453 -7.77 -0.13 6.71
CA CYS A 453 -8.13 0.66 5.53
C CYS A 453 -7.25 1.91 5.37
N CYS A 454 -6.60 2.37 6.44
CA CYS A 454 -5.70 3.53 6.47
C CYS A 454 -6.31 4.80 5.83
N THR A 455 -7.62 5.02 6.05
CA THR A 455 -8.31 6.24 5.60
C THR A 455 -7.86 7.45 6.42
N ASN A 456 -8.21 8.66 5.98
CA ASN A 456 -7.95 9.88 6.74
C ASN A 456 -9.01 10.96 6.43
N LYS A 457 -8.90 12.15 7.05
CA LYS A 457 -9.88 13.24 6.86
C LYS A 457 -9.99 13.71 5.40
N ASN A 458 -8.93 13.59 4.60
CA ASN A 458 -8.92 14.00 3.20
C ASN A 458 -9.43 12.90 2.27
N ASN A 459 -9.19 11.63 2.63
CA ASN A 459 -9.63 10.44 1.91
C ASN A 459 -10.40 9.51 2.89
N PRO A 460 -11.65 9.86 3.25
CA PRO A 460 -12.40 9.16 4.30
C PRO A 460 -13.09 7.89 3.82
N ARG A 461 -13.15 7.64 2.51
CA ARG A 461 -13.83 6.47 1.94
C ARG A 461 -12.89 5.26 1.93
N GLY A 462 -13.34 4.16 2.53
CA GLY A 462 -12.64 2.87 2.53
C GLY A 462 -13.50 1.77 1.94
N VAL A 463 -12.86 0.63 1.66
CA VAL A 463 -13.52 -0.62 1.28
C VAL A 463 -13.21 -1.65 2.35
N MET A 464 -14.20 -2.47 2.69
CA MET A 464 -14.10 -3.57 3.65
C MET A 464 -14.77 -4.81 3.08
N LEU A 465 -14.36 -5.97 3.60
CA LEU A 465 -14.81 -7.26 3.14
C LEU A 465 -15.33 -8.08 4.31
N LEU A 466 -16.42 -8.80 4.09
CA LEU A 466 -16.88 -9.88 4.95
C LEU A 466 -16.67 -11.20 4.21
N CYS A 467 -15.94 -12.10 4.84
CA CYS A 467 -15.69 -13.43 4.31
C CYS A 467 -16.38 -14.48 5.16
N GLU A 468 -16.98 -15.47 4.51
CA GLU A 468 -17.26 -16.77 5.11
C GLU A 468 -15.92 -17.48 5.29
N VAL A 469 -15.50 -17.63 6.55
CA VAL A 469 -14.25 -18.27 6.93
C VAL A 469 -14.60 -19.57 7.64
N ALA A 470 -14.16 -20.69 7.06
CA ALA A 470 -14.25 -21.98 7.70
C ALA A 470 -13.09 -22.10 8.70
N LEU A 471 -13.39 -22.00 9.98
CA LEU A 471 -12.37 -21.97 11.04
C LEU A 471 -12.04 -23.37 11.55
N GLY A 472 -13.00 -24.30 11.48
CA GLY A 472 -12.87 -25.64 12.02
C GLY A 472 -12.53 -25.62 13.51
N GLU A 473 -11.70 -26.56 13.94
CA GLU A 473 -11.13 -26.54 15.28
C GLU A 473 -10.02 -25.47 15.34
N MET A 474 -10.08 -24.61 16.36
CA MET A 474 -9.22 -23.44 16.50
C MET A 474 -8.12 -23.66 17.56
N ASN A 475 -6.89 -23.27 17.24
CA ASN A 475 -5.80 -23.17 18.18
C ASN A 475 -5.93 -21.85 18.94
N GLU A 476 -6.33 -21.93 20.21
CA GLU A 476 -6.65 -20.77 21.02
C GLU A 476 -5.41 -20.25 21.74
N LEU A 477 -5.03 -19.01 21.46
CA LEU A 477 -3.84 -18.36 21.99
C LEU A 477 -4.17 -17.05 22.71
N LEU A 478 -3.51 -16.83 23.85
CA LEU A 478 -3.68 -15.63 24.69
C LEU A 478 -2.59 -14.57 24.44
N GLN A 479 -1.49 -15.00 23.83
CA GLN A 479 -0.28 -14.22 23.58
C GLN A 479 0.14 -14.44 22.13
N SER A 480 0.87 -13.48 21.56
CA SER A 480 1.44 -13.61 20.23
C SER A 480 2.33 -14.85 20.13
N ASP A 481 2.22 -15.57 19.01
CA ASP A 481 3.06 -16.71 18.69
C ASP A 481 3.37 -16.69 17.19
N SER A 482 4.57 -16.24 16.83
CA SER A 482 5.01 -16.17 15.42
C SER A 482 5.04 -17.56 14.75
N LYS A 483 5.05 -18.64 15.53
CA LYS A 483 5.04 -20.04 15.07
C LYS A 483 3.68 -20.72 15.23
N ALA A 484 2.60 -19.96 15.43
CA ALA A 484 1.26 -20.53 15.66
C ALA A 484 0.81 -21.54 14.58
N LYS A 485 1.24 -21.37 13.32
CA LYS A 485 1.02 -22.35 12.23
C LYS A 485 1.66 -23.72 12.52
N GLU A 486 2.89 -23.72 13.02
CA GLU A 486 3.64 -24.94 13.38
C GLU A 486 3.04 -25.61 14.62
N HIS A 487 2.43 -24.80 15.49
CA HIS A 487 1.81 -25.24 16.74
C HIS A 487 0.31 -25.55 16.64
N LEU A 488 -0.24 -25.69 15.42
CA LEU A 488 -1.66 -26.00 15.23
C LEU A 488 -2.09 -27.33 15.87
N GLY A 489 -1.20 -28.33 15.94
CA GLY A 489 -1.49 -29.60 16.59
C GLY A 489 -2.68 -30.36 15.97
N GLY A 490 -2.84 -30.30 14.64
CA GLY A 490 -3.95 -30.93 13.91
C GLY A 490 -5.19 -30.05 13.75
N LYS A 491 -5.19 -28.87 14.37
CA LYS A 491 -6.23 -27.85 14.20
C LYS A 491 -6.06 -27.09 12.89
N THR A 492 -7.10 -26.39 12.45
CA THR A 492 -7.16 -25.82 11.10
C THR A 492 -7.00 -24.30 11.05
N SER A 493 -7.11 -23.63 12.20
CA SER A 493 -6.99 -22.17 12.31
C SER A 493 -6.49 -21.78 13.70
N THR A 494 -6.12 -20.51 13.88
CA THR A 494 -5.73 -19.93 15.16
C THR A 494 -6.75 -18.86 15.57
N LEU A 495 -7.13 -18.87 16.85
CA LEU A 495 -7.90 -17.81 17.50
C LEU A 495 -6.99 -17.10 18.51
N GLY A 496 -6.59 -15.88 18.20
CA GLY A 496 -6.04 -14.95 19.18
C GLY A 496 -7.17 -14.40 20.04
N GLN A 497 -7.30 -14.86 21.29
CA GLN A 497 -8.40 -14.46 22.17
C GLN A 497 -8.19 -13.05 22.70
N GLY A 498 -9.11 -12.15 22.39
CA GLY A 498 -9.15 -10.79 22.92
C GLY A 498 -9.86 -10.68 24.27
N LYS A 499 -9.61 -9.55 24.94
CA LYS A 499 -10.38 -9.13 26.13
C LYS A 499 -11.81 -8.77 25.81
N LEU A 500 -12.10 -8.34 24.57
CA LEU A 500 -13.43 -8.00 24.09
C LEU A 500 -13.82 -8.92 22.92
N ALA A 501 -15.02 -9.46 22.97
CA ALA A 501 -15.60 -10.30 21.93
C ALA A 501 -17.11 -10.01 21.77
N PRO A 502 -17.70 -10.20 20.57
CA PRO A 502 -19.13 -10.10 20.38
C PRO A 502 -19.88 -11.12 21.23
N ASP A 503 -21.00 -10.71 21.83
CA ASP A 503 -21.84 -11.58 22.66
C ASP A 503 -22.35 -12.81 21.87
N PRO A 504 -21.93 -14.05 22.21
CA PRO A 504 -22.36 -15.28 21.54
C PRO A 504 -23.87 -15.50 21.57
N ALA A 505 -24.57 -14.97 22.58
CA ALA A 505 -26.01 -15.14 22.74
C ALA A 505 -26.84 -14.44 21.65
N VAL A 506 -26.22 -13.50 20.91
CA VAL A 506 -26.89 -12.70 19.88
C VAL A 506 -26.36 -13.05 18.49
N TYR A 507 -25.59 -14.13 18.34
CA TYR A 507 -25.14 -14.58 17.04
C TYR A 507 -26.33 -14.92 16.16
N ARG A 508 -26.25 -14.54 14.90
CA ARG A 508 -27.24 -14.94 13.89
C ARG A 508 -26.65 -16.04 13.03
N VAL A 509 -27.51 -16.90 12.51
CA VAL A 509 -27.13 -17.96 11.59
C VAL A 509 -27.83 -17.67 10.26
N LEU A 510 -27.04 -17.56 9.19
CA LEU A 510 -27.56 -17.40 7.84
C LEU A 510 -28.20 -18.72 7.36
N PRO A 511 -29.07 -18.70 6.33
CA PRO A 511 -29.76 -19.92 5.86
C PRO A 511 -28.84 -21.07 5.44
N ASP A 512 -27.60 -20.76 5.06
CA ASP A 512 -26.56 -21.72 4.69
C ASP A 512 -25.73 -22.23 5.89
N GLY A 513 -26.06 -21.82 7.12
CA GLY A 513 -25.42 -22.26 8.36
C GLY A 513 -24.21 -21.40 8.80
N VAL A 514 -23.91 -20.30 8.11
CA VAL A 514 -22.82 -19.40 8.50
C VAL A 514 -23.20 -18.58 9.73
N HIS A 515 -22.34 -18.56 10.73
CA HIS A 515 -22.53 -17.76 11.94
C HIS A 515 -22.06 -16.31 11.73
N VAL A 516 -22.88 -15.34 12.10
CA VAL A 516 -22.57 -13.91 12.08
C VAL A 516 -22.45 -13.42 13.52
N PRO A 517 -21.26 -13.08 14.01
CA PRO A 517 -21.02 -12.64 15.38
C PRO A 517 -21.46 -11.18 15.58
N VAL A 518 -22.75 -10.90 15.36
CA VAL A 518 -23.38 -9.57 15.33
C VAL A 518 -23.59 -8.95 16.73
N GLY A 519 -23.27 -9.67 17.80
CA GLY A 519 -23.49 -9.22 19.17
C GLY A 519 -22.67 -7.98 19.53
N PRO A 520 -23.14 -7.15 20.49
CA PRO A 520 -22.31 -6.06 21.01
C PRO A 520 -21.05 -6.62 21.67
N LEU A 521 -19.95 -5.89 21.55
CA LEU A 521 -18.68 -6.26 22.21
C LEU A 521 -18.84 -6.22 23.73
N LYS A 522 -18.46 -7.32 24.39
CA LYS A 522 -18.45 -7.47 25.85
C LYS A 522 -17.08 -7.99 26.32
N GLU A 523 -16.78 -7.79 27.60
CA GLU A 523 -15.61 -8.41 28.22
C GLU A 523 -15.70 -9.93 28.14
N ALA A 524 -14.75 -10.52 27.42
CA ALA A 524 -14.55 -11.95 27.40
C ALA A 524 -13.98 -12.38 28.75
N LYS A 525 -14.46 -13.49 29.32
CA LYS A 525 -13.97 -14.03 30.60
C LYS A 525 -12.59 -14.71 30.48
N VAL A 526 -11.71 -14.13 29.66
CA VAL A 526 -10.39 -14.65 29.31
C VAL A 526 -9.33 -13.93 30.16
N LYS A 527 -8.68 -14.65 31.07
CA LYS A 527 -7.64 -14.09 31.94
C LYS A 527 -6.28 -14.16 31.26
N GLY A 528 -5.53 -13.06 31.31
CA GLY A 528 -4.13 -13.04 30.85
C GLY A 528 -3.94 -12.85 29.35
N SER A 529 -4.98 -12.44 28.60
CA SER A 529 -4.81 -12.06 27.20
C SER A 529 -4.06 -10.72 27.05
N SER A 530 -3.13 -10.65 26.11
CA SER A 530 -2.50 -9.39 25.67
C SER A 530 -3.29 -8.68 24.56
N LEU A 531 -4.29 -9.34 23.97
CA LEU A 531 -5.09 -8.81 22.87
C LEU A 531 -6.32 -8.07 23.39
N GLN A 532 -6.65 -6.94 22.76
CA GLN A 532 -7.88 -6.21 23.09
C GLN A 532 -9.12 -6.81 22.44
N TYR A 533 -9.01 -7.31 21.22
CA TYR A 533 -10.09 -7.91 20.43
C TYR A 533 -9.59 -9.20 19.79
N ASN A 534 -10.52 -10.10 19.44
CA ASN A 534 -10.17 -11.37 18.80
C ASN A 534 -9.44 -11.17 17.46
N GLU A 535 -8.66 -12.19 17.06
CA GLU A 535 -8.13 -12.39 15.72
C GLU A 535 -8.36 -13.83 15.30
N PHE A 536 -8.77 -14.01 14.05
CA PHE A 536 -8.96 -15.33 13.45
C PHE A 536 -7.99 -15.45 12.29
N ILE A 537 -7.18 -16.49 12.31
CA ILE A 537 -6.11 -16.69 11.34
C ILE A 537 -6.28 -18.05 10.71
N VAL A 538 -6.41 -18.06 9.38
CA VAL A 538 -6.37 -19.29 8.59
C VAL A 538 -5.08 -19.33 7.79
N TYR A 539 -4.54 -20.54 7.64
CA TYR A 539 -3.24 -20.78 7.00
C TYR A 539 -3.36 -21.40 5.60
N GLU A 540 -4.60 -21.46 5.09
CA GLU A 540 -5.01 -22.05 3.81
C GLU A 540 -6.09 -21.13 3.20
N VAL A 541 -5.93 -20.78 1.92
CA VAL A 541 -6.82 -19.81 1.23
C VAL A 541 -8.13 -20.45 0.77
N GLU A 542 -8.16 -21.78 0.69
CA GLU A 542 -9.33 -22.61 0.38
C GLU A 542 -10.41 -22.52 1.46
N ARG A 543 -10.04 -22.09 2.68
CA ARG A 543 -10.95 -21.94 3.83
C ARG A 543 -11.64 -20.57 3.86
N ILE A 544 -11.49 -19.77 2.80
CA ILE A 544 -12.03 -18.41 2.70
C ILE A 544 -12.90 -18.29 1.46
N ARG A 545 -14.09 -17.73 1.66
CA ARG A 545 -14.98 -17.27 0.60
C ARG A 545 -15.44 -15.85 0.87
N MET A 546 -15.20 -14.95 -0.07
CA MET A 546 -15.73 -13.59 -0.04
C MET A 546 -17.26 -13.63 -0.18
N ARG A 547 -17.96 -12.85 0.63
CA ARG A 547 -19.44 -12.83 0.65
C ARG A 547 -20.00 -11.44 0.41
N TYR A 548 -19.52 -10.46 1.16
CA TYR A 548 -20.00 -9.09 1.04
C TYR A 548 -18.83 -8.13 0.91
N LEU A 549 -18.95 -7.19 -0.02
CA LEU A 549 -18.05 -6.06 -0.13
C LEU A 549 -18.79 -4.78 0.26
N LEU A 550 -18.16 -4.01 1.14
CA LEU A 550 -18.75 -2.81 1.74
C LEU A 550 -17.89 -1.61 1.36
N VAL A 551 -18.51 -0.58 0.80
CA VAL A 551 -17.92 0.75 0.73
C VAL A 551 -18.37 1.50 1.97
N VAL A 552 -17.42 2.02 2.74
CA VAL A 552 -17.67 2.59 4.07
C VAL A 552 -17.05 3.98 4.16
N ASP A 553 -17.83 4.93 4.64
CA ASP A 553 -17.37 6.29 4.92
C ASP A 553 -16.91 6.41 6.39
N PHE A 554 -15.66 6.82 6.59
CA PHE A 554 -15.07 7.09 7.90
C PHE A 554 -15.36 8.54 8.29
N VAL A 555 -16.25 8.71 9.25
CA VAL A 555 -16.63 10.01 9.79
C VAL A 555 -15.71 10.34 10.96
N TYR A 556 -14.60 11.02 10.66
CA TYR A 556 -13.64 11.46 11.67
C TYR A 556 -14.23 12.55 12.56
N LYS A 557 -14.00 12.43 13.87
CA LYS A 557 -14.35 13.50 14.82
C LYS A 557 -13.51 14.75 14.54
N LYS A 558 -14.14 15.91 14.69
CA LYS A 558 -13.51 17.21 14.41
C LYS A 558 -12.28 17.42 15.28
#